data_AF-A0A7X9KRF0-F1
#
_entry.id   AF-A0A7X9KRF0-F1
#
_cell.length_a   1.000
_cell.length_b   1.000
_cell.length_c   1.000
_cell.angle_alpha   90.00
_cell.angle_beta   90.00
_cell.angle_gamma   90.00
#
_symmetry.space_group_name_H-M   'P 1'
#
loop_
_entity.id
_entity.type
_entity.pdbx_description
1 polymer ?
#
loop_
_entity_poly.entity_id
_entity_poly.type
_entity_poly.pdbx_seq_one_letter_code
_entity_poly.pdbx_strand_id
1 'polypeptide(L)' 'ADDLCMYLLNEAHVTTVSGKGFGEPHCIRISFANSLENIEKGFKKITGALAQLS' A
#
# COMPACT_ATOMS: atom_id res chain seq x y z
N ALA A 1 5.51 9.52 -0.90
CA ALA A 1 5.19 8.21 -0.31
C ALA A 1 4.17 8.31 0.83
N ASP A 2 4.33 9.23 1.78
CA ASP A 2 3.44 9.39 2.96
C ASP A 2 1.95 9.52 2.57
N ASP A 3 1.62 10.42 1.64
CA ASP A 3 0.23 10.64 1.21
C ASP A 3 -0.38 9.39 0.55
N LEU A 4 0.41 8.66 -0.25
CA LEU A 4 -0.04 7.41 -0.87
C LEU A 4 -0.30 6.33 0.18
N CYS A 5 0.56 6.23 1.21
CA CYS A 5 0.35 5.31 2.32
C CYS A 5 -0.94 5.63 3.09
N MET A 6 -1.23 6.91 3.32
CA MET A 6 -2.47 7.35 3.97
C MET A 6 -3.71 7.11 3.08
N TYR A 7 -3.59 7.34 1.78
CA TYR A 7 -4.65 7.04 0.81
C TYR A 7 -5.00 5.54 0.80
N LEU A 8 -4.01 4.66 0.70
CA LEU A 8 -4.23 3.21 0.73
C LEU A 8 -4.79 2.72 2.07
N LEU A 9 -4.43 3.36 3.19
CA LEU A 9 -5.00 3.05 4.50
C LEU A 9 -6.50 3.41 4.56
N ASN A 10 -6.87 4.61 4.09
CA ASN A 10 -8.23 5.12 4.23
C ASN A 10 -9.19 4.54 3.19
N GLU A 11 -8.78 4.47 1.92
CA GLU A 11 -9.66 4.05 0.81
C GLU A 11 -9.61 2.55 0.55
N ALA A 12 -8.41 1.95 0.65
CA ALA A 12 -8.22 0.52 0.38
C ALA A 12 -8.23 -0.33 1.65
N HIS A 13 -8.21 0.27 2.85
CA HIS A 13 -8.00 -0.43 4.12
C HIS A 13 -6.75 -1.33 4.10
N VAL A 14 -5.66 -0.84 3.49
CA VAL A 14 -4.36 -1.52 3.43
C VAL A 14 -3.26 -0.63 4.02
N THR A 15 -2.70 -1.07 5.15
CA THR A 15 -1.57 -0.39 5.77
C THR A 15 -0.27 -0.68 5.03
N THR A 16 0.45 0.36 4.66
CA THR A 16 1.80 0.29 4.06
C THR A 16 2.76 1.20 4.83
N VAL A 17 4.07 1.03 4.64
CA VAL A 17 5.07 1.87 5.30
C VAL A 17 5.76 2.75 4.27
N SER A 18 5.82 4.05 4.52
CA SER A 18 6.55 4.99 3.67
C SER A 18 8.05 4.70 3.69
N GLY A 19 8.68 4.73 2.50
CA GLY A 19 10.12 4.59 2.33
C GLY A 19 10.93 5.76 2.89
N LYS A 20 10.28 6.89 3.22
CA LYS A 20 10.94 8.09 3.76
C LYS A 20 11.75 7.82 5.03
N GLY A 21 11.25 6.94 5.91
CA GLY A 21 11.98 6.51 7.12
C GLY A 21 13.24 5.67 6.84
N PHE A 22 13.43 5.23 5.60
CA PHE A 22 14.54 4.41 5.13
C PHE A 22 15.44 5.14 4.12
N GLY A 23 15.24 6.45 3.92
CA GLY A 23 16.00 7.23 2.93
C GLY A 23 15.49 7.10 1.48
N GLU A 24 14.36 6.44 1.27
CA GLU A 24 13.76 6.20 -0.05
C GLU A 24 12.38 6.88 -0.18
N PRO A 25 12.32 8.22 -0.31
CA PRO A 25 11.07 9.00 -0.21
C PRO A 25 10.06 8.74 -1.33
N HIS A 26 10.50 8.12 -2.44
CA HIS A 26 9.66 7.76 -3.59
C HIS A 26 9.18 6.30 -3.56
N CYS A 27 9.56 5.53 -2.54
CA CYS A 27 9.20 4.12 -2.41
C CYS A 27 8.21 3.89 -1.26
N ILE A 28 7.48 2.79 -1.34
CA ILE A 28 6.65 2.25 -0.25
C ILE A 28 7.07 0.82 0.04
N ARG A 29 6.98 0.39 1.30
CA ARG A 29 7.29 -0.97 1.73
C ARG A 29 6.00 -1.72 2.07
N ILE A 30 5.87 -2.91 1.50
CA ILE A 30 4.75 -3.83 1.75
C ILE A 30 5.32 -5.12 2.36
N SER A 31 4.74 -5.56 3.48
CA SER A 31 5.11 -6.85 4.07
C SER A 31 4.39 -7.97 3.33
N PHE A 32 5.14 -9.00 2.91
CA PHE A 32 4.59 -10.24 2.34
C PHE A 32 4.63 -11.41 3.34
N ALA A 33 4.97 -11.16 4.61
CA ALA A 33 4.95 -12.17 5.67
C ALA A 33 3.50 -12.44 6.15
N ASN A 34 2.68 -13.01 5.26
CA ASN A 34 1.27 -13.35 5.48
C ASN A 34 0.88 -14.53 4.55
N SER A 35 -0.37 -15.03 4.63
CA SER A 35 -0.86 -16.05 3.70
C SER A 35 -1.00 -15.49 2.28
N LEU A 36 -0.80 -16.35 1.27
CA LEU A 36 -0.96 -15.98 -0.14
C LEU A 36 -2.36 -15.42 -0.43
N GLU A 37 -3.39 -16.03 0.16
CA GLU A 37 -4.78 -15.58 0.05
C GLU A 37 -4.97 -14.14 0.54
N ASN A 38 -4.37 -13.78 1.68
CA ASN A 38 -4.44 -12.42 2.22
C ASN A 38 -3.65 -11.43 1.35
N ILE A 39 -2.50 -11.86 0.81
CA ILE A 39 -1.70 -11.06 -0.10
C ILE A 39 -2.51 -10.75 -1.37
N GLU A 40 -3.11 -11.76 -2.00
CA GLU A 40 -3.94 -11.57 -3.19
C GLU A 40 -5.13 -10.64 -2.94
N LYS A 41 -5.84 -10.81 -1.80
CA LYS A 41 -6.91 -9.90 -1.40
C LYS A 41 -6.41 -8.47 -1.18
N GLY A 42 -5.26 -8.30 -0.52
CA GLY A 42 -4.64 -7.00 -0.29
C GLY A 42 -4.26 -6.29 -1.59
N PHE A 43 -3.62 -7.00 -2.52
CA PHE A 43 -3.26 -6.44 -3.83
C PHE A 43 -4.48 -6.11 -4.69
N LYS A 44 -5.57 -6.91 -4.65
CA LYS A 44 -6.82 -6.55 -5.32
C LYS A 44 -7.38 -5.20 -4.82
N LYS A 45 -7.32 -4.95 -3.51
CA LYS A 45 -7.75 -3.67 -2.93
C LYS A 45 -6.84 -2.52 -3.35
N ILE A 46 -5.51 -2.72 -3.29
CA ILE A 46 -4.52 -1.71 -3.73
C ILE A 46 -4.80 -1.34 -5.20
N THR A 47 -4.86 -2.32 -6.11
CA THR A 47 -5.09 -2.07 -7.53
C THR A 47 -6.42 -1.35 -7.77
N GLY A 48 -7.48 -1.75 -7.05
CA GLY A 48 -8.79 -1.10 -7.15
C GLY A 48 -8.77 0.37 -6.74
N ALA A 49 -8.08 0.71 -5.64
CA ALA A 49 -7.95 2.10 -5.19
C ALA A 49 -7.08 2.92 -6.16
N LEU A 50 -5.93 2.40 -6.59
CA LEU A 50 -5.06 3.11 -7.54
C LEU A 50 -5.76 3.41 -8.87
N ALA A 51 -6.67 2.55 -9.32
CA ALA A 51 -7.47 2.79 -10.53
C ALA A 51 -8.48 3.95 -10.40
N GLN A 52 -8.76 4.42 -9.18
CA GLN A 52 -9.61 5.60 -8.93
C GLN A 52 -8.83 6.92 -8.95
N LEU A 53 -7.50 6.87 -9.00
CA LEU A 53 -6.67 8.06 -9.07
C LEU A 53 -6.62 8.56 -10.53
N SER A 54 -6.89 9.86 -10.70
CA SER A 54 -6.88 10.59 -11.98
C SER A 54 -5.53 11.23 -12.28
#